data_AF-A0A382XHE2-F1
#
_entry.id   AF-A0A382XHE2-F1
#
_cell.length_a   1.000
_cell.length_b   1.000
_cell.length_c   1.000
_cell.angle_alpha   90.00
_cell.angle_beta   90.00
_cell.angle_gamma   90.00
#
_symmetry.space_group_name_H-M   'P 1'
#
loop_
_entity.id
_entity.type
_entity.pdbx_description
1 polymer ?
#
loop_
_entity_poly.entity_id
_entity_poly.type
_entity_poly.pdbx_seq_one_letter_code
_entity_poly.pdbx_strand_id
1 'polypeptide(L)'
;EVGQNLRVTPQSNSFSTAIGDLSIPGQTIPEVEVRMSTLLGREIPTGTIIPLLPGSSFDLEVSLPLANVTSLEIATGGMTISVDNGFPVDIVGLSLILRDNGAGGAIIDQIDLGTVAANGGSAAGRFSLAGRTISGDLALAVAGGTADGEDLTVDEDPSLIINSELETLLVTEATALIPQQEFEDNQTLDFPDDRIQVTEAVMSEGGITLIVTNNIPIIMEVELSLPDLRDANGNAQTLLLDSLIAGQPREITFDLTNNTFAPANPLQMR
;
A
#
# COMPACT_ATOMS: atom_id res chain seq x y z
N GLU A 1 7.15 19.22 56.82
CA GLU A 1 7.69 19.72 55.55
C GLU A 1 8.74 18.74 55.03
N VAL A 2 8.31 17.84 54.16
CA VAL A 2 9.22 17.05 53.32
C VAL A 2 8.80 17.47 51.92
N GLY A 3 9.62 18.18 51.16
CA GLY A 3 9.15 18.55 49.81
C GLY A 3 9.96 19.51 48.96
N GLN A 4 10.99 20.20 49.47
CA GLN A 4 11.67 21.19 48.62
C GLN A 4 12.86 20.64 47.82
N ASN A 5 13.28 19.39 48.04
CA ASN A 5 14.48 18.82 47.42
C ASN A 5 14.29 17.33 47.04
N LEU A 6 13.18 17.00 46.40
CA LEU A 6 12.98 15.65 45.85
C LEU A 6 13.86 15.51 44.61
N ARG A 7 14.87 14.63 44.70
CA ARG A 7 15.71 14.27 43.55
C ARG A 7 15.30 12.90 43.05
N VAL A 8 14.81 12.88 41.83
CA VAL A 8 14.46 11.65 41.12
C VAL A 8 15.65 11.27 40.25
N THR A 9 16.11 10.03 40.35
CA THR A 9 17.03 9.45 39.38
C THR A 9 16.29 8.33 38.65
N PRO A 10 15.70 8.59 37.47
CA PRO A 10 15.00 7.56 36.73
C PRO A 10 16.01 6.51 36.25
N GLN A 11 15.65 5.24 36.30
CA GLN A 11 16.42 4.19 35.63
C GLN A 11 16.19 4.29 34.12
N SER A 12 17.26 4.09 33.34
CA SER A 12 17.16 4.08 31.87
C SER A 12 16.25 2.95 31.43
N ASN A 13 15.13 3.29 30.80
CA ASN A 13 14.19 2.34 30.22
C ASN A 13 14.31 2.41 28.68
N SER A 14 14.40 1.26 28.02
CA SER A 14 14.36 1.14 26.57
C SER A 14 13.03 0.51 26.15
N PHE A 15 12.37 1.07 25.14
CA PHE A 15 11.23 0.46 24.48
C PHE A 15 11.61 0.08 23.04
N SER A 16 10.95 -0.94 22.50
CA SER A 16 11.08 -1.35 21.11
C SER A 16 9.73 -1.86 20.62
N THR A 17 9.28 -1.35 19.48
CA THR A 17 8.13 -1.88 18.74
C THR A 17 8.61 -2.30 17.37
N ALA A 18 8.20 -3.49 16.93
CA ALA A 18 8.56 -4.02 15.62
C ALA A 18 7.38 -3.80 14.66
N ILE A 19 7.61 -3.08 13.58
CA ILE A 19 6.69 -3.08 12.44
C ILE A 19 7.01 -4.37 11.66
N GLY A 20 6.02 -5.25 11.53
CA GLY A 20 6.17 -6.51 10.79
C GLY A 20 6.37 -6.30 9.29
N ASP A 21 6.44 -7.39 8.54
CA ASP A 21 6.59 -7.35 7.09
C ASP A 21 5.47 -6.52 6.43
N LEU A 22 5.83 -5.63 5.51
CA LEU A 22 4.87 -4.84 4.76
C LEU A 22 4.24 -5.72 3.67
N SER A 23 2.95 -6.01 3.84
CA SER A 23 2.15 -6.74 2.85
C SER A 23 1.20 -5.79 2.14
N ILE A 24 1.21 -5.80 0.81
CA ILE A 24 0.17 -5.13 0.03
C ILE A 24 -0.97 -6.13 -0.17
N PRO A 25 -2.19 -5.85 0.31
CA PRO A 25 -3.32 -6.75 0.11
C PRO A 25 -3.63 -6.87 -1.38
N GLY A 26 -4.17 -8.02 -1.78
CA GLY A 26 -4.64 -8.20 -3.15
C GLY A 26 -5.75 -7.20 -3.48
N GLN A 27 -5.82 -6.80 -4.74
CA GLN A 27 -6.86 -5.89 -5.24
C GLN A 27 -7.49 -6.45 -6.52
N THR A 28 -8.82 -6.36 -6.59
CA THR A 28 -9.53 -6.57 -7.85
C THR A 28 -9.35 -5.32 -8.71
N ILE A 29 -8.94 -5.53 -9.95
CA ILE A 29 -8.74 -4.45 -10.91
C ILE A 29 -10.00 -4.38 -11.80
N PRO A 30 -10.46 -3.19 -12.24
CA PRO A 30 -11.68 -3.06 -13.02
C PRO A 30 -11.70 -3.99 -14.23
N GLU A 31 -12.87 -4.59 -14.46
CA GLU A 31 -13.13 -5.41 -15.64
C GLU A 31 -13.00 -4.56 -16.91
N VAL A 32 -12.38 -5.16 -17.94
CA VAL A 32 -12.28 -4.57 -19.26
C VAL A 32 -13.22 -5.31 -20.20
N GLU A 33 -14.20 -4.59 -20.75
CA GLU A 33 -15.12 -5.11 -21.75
C GLU A 33 -14.78 -4.51 -23.13
N VAL A 34 -14.54 -5.37 -24.12
CA VAL A 34 -14.35 -4.98 -25.52
C VAL A 34 -15.51 -5.53 -26.34
N ARG A 35 -16.40 -4.63 -26.79
CA ARG A 35 -17.59 -5.00 -27.57
C ARG A 35 -17.27 -5.21 -29.04
N MET A 36 -17.95 -6.17 -29.66
CA MET A 36 -17.79 -6.43 -31.10
C MET A 36 -18.23 -5.23 -31.95
N SER A 37 -19.25 -4.50 -31.51
CA SER A 37 -19.67 -3.24 -32.12
C SER A 37 -18.55 -2.20 -32.21
N THR A 38 -17.65 -2.19 -31.21
CA THR A 38 -16.46 -1.30 -31.18
C THR A 38 -15.41 -1.77 -32.19
N LEU A 39 -15.17 -3.08 -32.30
CA LEU A 39 -14.25 -3.65 -33.28
C LEU A 39 -14.74 -3.44 -34.72
N LEU A 40 -16.05 -3.51 -34.96
CA LEU A 40 -16.65 -3.34 -36.29
C LEU A 40 -17.02 -1.88 -36.62
N GLY A 41 -16.93 -0.96 -35.65
CA GLY A 41 -17.31 0.44 -35.81
C GLY A 41 -18.78 0.65 -36.15
N ARG A 42 -19.65 -0.31 -35.81
CA ARG A 42 -21.09 -0.27 -36.09
C ARG A 42 -21.86 -1.11 -35.07
N GLU A 43 -23.08 -0.69 -34.76
CA GLU A 43 -24.02 -1.47 -33.97
C GLU A 43 -24.42 -2.75 -34.71
N ILE A 44 -24.54 -3.86 -33.98
CA ILE A 44 -24.99 -5.15 -34.51
C ILE A 44 -26.35 -5.48 -33.89
N PRO A 45 -27.46 -5.45 -34.64
CA PRO A 45 -28.76 -5.85 -34.13
C PRO A 45 -28.77 -7.33 -33.72
N THR A 46 -29.45 -7.65 -32.62
CA THR A 46 -29.74 -9.03 -32.21
C THR A 46 -30.41 -9.83 -33.34
N GLY A 47 -29.95 -11.06 -33.53
CA GLY A 47 -30.41 -11.98 -34.58
C GLY A 47 -29.83 -11.67 -35.97
N THR A 48 -28.83 -10.78 -36.06
CA THR A 48 -28.15 -10.51 -37.33
C THR A 48 -27.33 -11.72 -37.73
N ILE A 49 -27.55 -12.21 -38.95
CA ILE A 49 -26.68 -13.18 -39.60
C ILE A 49 -25.59 -12.39 -40.33
N ILE A 50 -24.34 -12.63 -39.94
CA ILE A 50 -23.17 -12.11 -40.63
C ILE A 50 -22.67 -13.22 -41.56
N PRO A 51 -22.93 -13.13 -42.88
CA PRO A 51 -22.61 -14.21 -43.82
C PRO A 51 -21.10 -14.43 -43.95
N LEU A 52 -20.31 -13.36 -43.83
CA LEU A 52 -18.86 -13.43 -43.78
C LEU A 52 -18.34 -12.33 -42.87
N LEU A 53 -17.53 -12.71 -41.88
CA LEU A 53 -16.74 -11.82 -41.05
C LEU A 53 -15.26 -12.09 -41.35
N PRO A 54 -14.55 -11.19 -42.04
CA PRO A 54 -13.12 -11.33 -42.21
C PRO A 54 -12.42 -11.15 -40.87
N GLY A 55 -11.36 -11.91 -40.65
CA GLY A 55 -10.51 -11.77 -39.48
C GLY A 55 -9.91 -10.37 -39.39
N SER A 56 -9.89 -9.83 -38.17
CA SER A 56 -9.38 -8.49 -37.87
C SER A 56 -8.41 -8.54 -36.70
N SER A 57 -7.40 -7.67 -36.71
CA SER A 57 -6.50 -7.49 -35.57
C SER A 57 -6.99 -6.37 -34.66
N PHE A 58 -6.75 -6.50 -33.36
CA PHE A 58 -6.97 -5.44 -32.38
C PHE A 58 -5.74 -5.28 -31.48
N ASP A 59 -5.54 -4.05 -31.03
CA ASP A 59 -4.50 -3.64 -30.08
C ASP A 59 -5.10 -2.59 -29.16
N LEU A 60 -5.15 -2.89 -27.87
CA LEU A 60 -5.83 -2.11 -26.85
C LEU A 60 -4.92 -1.95 -25.65
N GLU A 61 -4.91 -0.76 -25.05
CA GLU A 61 -4.19 -0.50 -23.82
C GLU A 61 -5.17 -0.04 -22.74
N VAL A 62 -5.05 -0.65 -21.56
CA VAL A 62 -5.91 -0.37 -20.41
C VAL A 62 -5.03 0.03 -19.23
N SER A 63 -5.34 1.16 -18.61
CA SER A 63 -4.67 1.59 -17.38
C SER A 63 -5.14 0.74 -16.18
N LEU A 64 -4.18 0.26 -15.40
CA LEU A 64 -4.38 -0.54 -14.19
C LEU A 64 -3.68 0.14 -12.99
N PRO A 65 -4.21 1.25 -12.46
CA PRO A 65 -3.59 1.94 -11.34
C PRO A 65 -3.66 1.10 -10.05
N LEU A 66 -2.56 1.06 -9.31
CA LEU A 66 -2.51 0.50 -7.96
C LEU A 66 -2.83 1.60 -6.95
N ALA A 67 -3.70 1.30 -5.98
CA ALA A 67 -4.08 2.29 -4.98
C ALA A 67 -2.95 2.53 -3.97
N ASN A 68 -2.72 3.80 -3.61
CA ASN A 68 -1.83 4.25 -2.53
C ASN A 68 -0.35 3.83 -2.65
N VAL A 69 0.09 3.47 -3.85
CA VAL A 69 1.45 3.00 -4.13
C VAL A 69 2.08 3.92 -5.18
N THR A 70 3.34 4.32 -4.95
CA THR A 70 4.14 5.04 -5.94
C THR A 70 5.19 4.11 -6.58
N SER A 71 5.88 3.31 -5.77
CA SER A 71 6.88 2.33 -6.23
C SER A 71 6.96 1.15 -5.28
N LEU A 72 7.19 -0.06 -5.80
CA LEU A 72 7.35 -1.30 -5.02
C LEU A 72 8.56 -2.08 -5.54
N GLU A 73 9.33 -2.68 -4.65
CA GLU A 73 10.25 -3.77 -4.93
C GLU A 73 9.63 -5.07 -4.40
N ILE A 74 9.26 -5.97 -5.31
CA ILE A 74 8.45 -7.14 -4.99
C ILE A 74 9.35 -8.35 -4.78
N ALA A 75 9.26 -8.98 -3.60
CA ALA A 75 9.91 -10.26 -3.35
C ALA A 75 9.15 -11.41 -4.02
N THR A 76 7.84 -11.48 -3.78
CA THR A 76 6.96 -12.53 -4.30
C THR A 76 5.56 -12.00 -4.54
N GLY A 77 4.89 -12.55 -5.55
CA GLY A 77 3.52 -12.19 -5.91
C GLY A 77 3.32 -12.20 -7.42
N GLY A 78 2.14 -11.79 -7.85
CA GLY A 78 1.77 -11.78 -9.26
C GLY A 78 0.42 -11.14 -9.50
N MET A 79 0.00 -11.18 -10.76
CA MET A 79 -1.32 -10.78 -11.17
C MET A 79 -1.90 -11.88 -12.05
N THR A 80 -3.07 -12.38 -11.67
CA THR A 80 -3.81 -13.36 -12.47
C THR A 80 -4.75 -12.63 -13.43
N ILE A 81 -4.81 -13.13 -14.66
CA ILE A 81 -5.71 -12.62 -15.69
C ILE A 81 -6.58 -13.77 -16.18
N SER A 82 -7.86 -13.51 -16.37
CA SER A 82 -8.75 -14.38 -17.14
C SER A 82 -9.40 -13.60 -18.28
N VAL A 83 -9.59 -14.27 -19.40
CA VAL A 83 -10.18 -13.74 -20.61
C VAL A 83 -11.32 -14.65 -21.02
N ASP A 84 -12.49 -14.07 -21.25
CA ASP A 84 -13.70 -14.76 -21.69
C ASP A 84 -14.12 -14.20 -23.05
N ASN A 85 -14.09 -15.06 -24.07
CA ASN A 85 -14.43 -14.71 -25.45
C ASN A 85 -15.92 -14.93 -25.72
N GLY A 86 -16.71 -13.86 -25.62
CA GLY A 86 -18.11 -13.88 -26.03
C GLY A 86 -18.32 -13.77 -27.54
N PHE A 87 -17.28 -13.55 -28.35
CA PHE A 87 -17.44 -13.42 -29.80
C PHE A 87 -17.85 -14.75 -30.46
N PRO A 88 -18.61 -14.70 -31.57
CA PRO A 88 -18.99 -15.90 -32.33
C PRO A 88 -17.84 -16.52 -33.14
N VAL A 89 -16.63 -15.97 -33.03
CA VAL A 89 -15.40 -16.43 -33.69
C VAL A 89 -14.27 -16.61 -32.69
N ASP A 90 -13.33 -17.48 -33.02
CA ASP A 90 -12.13 -17.69 -32.22
C ASP A 90 -11.28 -16.42 -32.20
N ILE A 91 -10.70 -16.11 -31.04
CA ILE A 91 -9.62 -15.15 -30.93
C ILE A 91 -8.32 -15.91 -31.18
N VAL A 92 -7.48 -15.41 -32.08
CA VAL A 92 -6.19 -16.00 -32.46
C VAL A 92 -5.04 -15.07 -32.10
N GLY A 93 -3.94 -15.66 -31.61
CA GLY A 93 -2.72 -14.93 -31.28
C GLY A 93 -2.91 -13.92 -30.14
N LEU A 94 -3.72 -14.25 -29.13
CA LEU A 94 -3.97 -13.37 -28.00
C LEU A 94 -2.73 -13.27 -27.12
N SER A 95 -2.10 -12.10 -27.12
CA SER A 95 -0.95 -11.76 -26.29
C SER A 95 -1.30 -10.61 -25.36
N LEU A 96 -0.89 -10.75 -24.09
CA LEU A 96 -1.05 -9.74 -23.06
C LEU A 96 0.32 -9.30 -22.56
N ILE A 97 0.55 -7.99 -22.51
CA ILE A 97 1.80 -7.40 -22.03
C ILE A 97 1.47 -6.47 -20.88
N LEU A 98 2.06 -6.73 -19.71
CA LEU A 98 1.99 -5.83 -18.57
C LEU A 98 3.12 -4.81 -18.65
N ARG A 99 2.77 -3.52 -18.57
CA ARG A 99 3.69 -2.39 -18.64
C ARG A 99 3.64 -1.56 -17.37
N ASP A 100 4.78 -0.95 -17.05
CA ASP A 100 4.91 0.07 -16.02
C ASP A 100 4.97 1.45 -16.69
N ASN A 101 3.87 2.20 -16.63
CA ASN A 101 3.76 3.54 -17.19
C ASN A 101 4.53 4.58 -16.36
N GLY A 102 4.60 4.41 -15.04
CA GLY A 102 5.43 5.24 -14.18
C GLY A 102 6.93 5.10 -14.49
N ALA A 103 7.35 3.97 -15.04
CA ALA A 103 8.70 3.73 -15.57
C ALA A 103 8.82 3.95 -17.10
N GLY A 104 7.95 4.77 -17.70
CA GLY A 104 8.04 5.12 -19.13
C GLY A 104 7.59 4.01 -20.09
N GLY A 105 6.70 3.12 -19.65
CA GLY A 105 6.12 2.03 -20.46
C GLY A 105 6.98 0.76 -20.49
N ALA A 106 7.85 0.57 -19.50
CA ALA A 106 8.73 -0.59 -19.40
C ALA A 106 7.91 -1.89 -19.32
N ILE A 107 8.32 -2.92 -20.07
CA ILE A 107 7.63 -4.21 -20.04
C ILE A 107 8.00 -4.92 -18.74
N ILE A 108 6.98 -5.19 -17.93
CA ILE A 108 7.11 -6.02 -16.72
C ILE A 108 7.12 -7.48 -17.16
N ASP A 109 6.05 -7.96 -17.78
CA ASP A 109 5.93 -9.36 -18.15
C ASP A 109 4.98 -9.51 -19.33
N GLN A 110 5.05 -10.66 -20.01
CA GLN A 110 4.25 -10.96 -21.18
C GLN A 110 3.75 -12.41 -21.12
N ILE A 111 2.47 -12.60 -21.44
CA ILE A 111 1.86 -13.91 -21.57
C ILE A 111 1.21 -14.03 -22.95
N ASP A 112 1.40 -15.20 -23.57
CA ASP A 112 0.71 -15.59 -24.79
C ASP A 112 -0.35 -16.62 -24.42
N LEU A 113 -1.62 -16.29 -24.66
CA LEU A 113 -2.76 -17.15 -24.41
C LEU A 113 -3.16 -17.94 -25.67
N GLY A 114 -2.54 -17.65 -26.82
CA GLY A 114 -2.77 -18.36 -28.07
C GLY A 114 -4.18 -18.16 -28.61
N THR A 115 -4.93 -19.26 -28.74
CA THR A 115 -6.29 -19.24 -29.29
C THR A 115 -7.33 -19.40 -28.19
N VAL A 116 -8.31 -18.50 -28.16
CA VAL A 116 -9.48 -18.57 -27.26
C VAL A 116 -10.70 -18.90 -28.10
N ALA A 117 -11.34 -20.04 -27.80
CA ALA A 117 -12.47 -20.53 -28.57
C ALA A 117 -13.65 -19.54 -28.60
N ALA A 118 -14.41 -19.54 -29.67
CA ALA A 118 -15.64 -18.79 -29.84
C ALA A 118 -16.72 -19.15 -28.81
N ASN A 119 -17.74 -18.30 -28.69
CA ASN A 119 -19.01 -18.57 -28.01
C ASN A 119 -18.84 -18.95 -26.53
N GLY A 120 -18.05 -18.19 -25.78
CA GLY A 120 -17.81 -18.36 -24.36
C GLY A 120 -16.57 -19.18 -24.01
N GLY A 121 -15.63 -19.37 -24.94
CA GLY A 121 -14.32 -19.93 -24.62
C GLY A 121 -13.55 -19.02 -23.68
N SER A 122 -12.70 -19.60 -22.84
CA SER A 122 -11.91 -18.84 -21.87
C SER A 122 -10.44 -19.25 -21.85
N ALA A 123 -9.60 -18.31 -21.47
CA ALA A 123 -8.17 -18.50 -21.26
C ALA A 123 -7.72 -17.74 -20.01
N ALA A 124 -6.68 -18.24 -19.35
CA ALA A 124 -6.13 -17.61 -18.16
C ALA A 124 -4.62 -17.65 -18.17
N GLY A 125 -4.02 -16.66 -17.52
CA GLY A 125 -2.57 -16.58 -17.36
C GLY A 125 -2.22 -15.82 -16.10
N ARG A 126 -0.91 -15.76 -15.83
CA ARG A 126 -0.39 -15.10 -14.64
C ARG A 126 0.88 -14.34 -14.99
N PHE A 127 0.89 -13.05 -14.71
CA PHE A 127 2.10 -12.25 -14.72
C PHE A 127 2.88 -12.47 -13.43
N SER A 128 4.17 -12.75 -13.55
CA SER A 128 5.06 -12.85 -12.41
C SER A 128 5.65 -11.48 -12.08
N LEU A 129 5.38 -11.00 -10.87
CA LEU A 129 5.93 -9.74 -10.37
C LEU A 129 7.13 -9.96 -9.44
N ALA A 130 7.48 -11.22 -9.15
CA ALA A 130 8.59 -11.55 -8.26
C ALA A 130 9.93 -10.99 -8.77
N GLY A 131 10.67 -10.33 -7.87
CA GLY A 131 11.96 -9.69 -8.13
C GLY A 131 11.88 -8.45 -9.01
N ARG A 132 10.69 -7.87 -9.21
CA ARG A 132 10.50 -6.67 -10.04
C ARG A 132 10.35 -5.42 -9.19
N THR A 133 10.88 -4.32 -9.71
CA THR A 133 10.53 -2.98 -9.27
C THR A 133 9.44 -2.45 -10.19
N ILE A 134 8.30 -2.06 -9.63
CA ILE A 134 7.16 -1.54 -10.39
C ILE A 134 6.63 -0.25 -9.76
N SER A 135 6.10 0.65 -10.57
CA SER A 135 5.33 1.80 -10.08
C SER A 135 3.87 1.43 -9.77
N GLY A 136 3.14 2.37 -9.15
CA GLY A 136 1.69 2.28 -9.00
C GLY A 136 0.89 2.58 -10.28
N ASP A 137 1.54 2.97 -11.37
CA ASP A 137 0.89 3.28 -12.65
C ASP A 137 1.21 2.19 -13.68
N LEU A 138 0.35 1.18 -13.75
CA LEU A 138 0.51 0.06 -14.68
C LEU A 138 -0.44 0.17 -15.86
N ALA A 139 -0.12 -0.53 -16.95
CA ALA A 139 -1.02 -0.73 -18.07
C ALA A 139 -0.96 -2.15 -18.61
N LEU A 140 -2.11 -2.66 -19.05
CA LEU A 140 -2.24 -3.90 -19.77
C LEU A 140 -2.45 -3.62 -21.25
N ALA A 141 -1.48 -4.01 -22.06
CA ALA A 141 -1.61 -4.02 -23.51
C ALA A 141 -2.12 -5.39 -23.96
N VAL A 142 -3.21 -5.40 -24.72
CA VAL A 142 -3.94 -6.56 -25.20
C VAL A 142 -3.90 -6.54 -26.71
N ALA A 143 -3.22 -7.52 -27.31
CA ALA A 143 -3.12 -7.65 -28.75
C ALA A 143 -3.62 -9.02 -29.19
N GLY A 144 -4.33 -9.08 -30.31
CA GLY A 144 -4.81 -10.33 -30.88
C GLY A 144 -5.55 -10.11 -32.19
N GLY A 145 -6.22 -11.15 -32.66
CA GLY A 145 -7.12 -11.03 -33.79
C GLY A 145 -8.31 -11.96 -33.70
N THR A 146 -9.33 -11.68 -34.49
CA THR A 146 -10.46 -12.58 -34.73
C THR A 146 -10.16 -13.47 -35.94
N ALA A 147 -10.58 -14.74 -35.86
CA ALA A 147 -10.55 -15.63 -37.01
C ALA A 147 -11.61 -15.24 -38.05
N ASP A 148 -11.45 -15.72 -39.29
CA ASP A 148 -12.51 -15.65 -40.28
C ASP A 148 -13.72 -16.46 -39.82
N GLY A 149 -14.93 -15.95 -40.06
CA GLY A 149 -16.16 -16.66 -39.76
C GLY A 149 -17.20 -16.54 -40.86
N GLU A 150 -17.98 -17.60 -41.07
CA GLU A 150 -19.03 -17.70 -42.07
C GLU A 150 -20.38 -17.98 -41.37
N ASP A 151 -21.46 -17.39 -41.89
CA ASP A 151 -22.83 -17.59 -41.40
C ASP A 151 -23.00 -17.47 -39.87
N LEU A 152 -22.36 -16.46 -39.29
CA LEU A 152 -22.37 -16.23 -37.84
C LEU A 152 -23.69 -15.61 -37.40
N THR A 153 -24.32 -16.18 -36.37
CA THR A 153 -25.49 -15.58 -35.74
C THR A 153 -25.07 -14.80 -34.51
N VAL A 154 -25.47 -13.54 -34.44
CA VAL A 154 -25.19 -12.67 -33.29
C VAL A 154 -26.48 -12.47 -32.51
N ASP A 155 -26.65 -13.22 -31.41
CA ASP A 155 -27.88 -13.17 -30.59
C ASP A 155 -27.87 -11.98 -29.61
N GLU A 156 -26.71 -11.53 -29.13
CA GLU A 156 -26.53 -10.34 -28.26
C GLU A 156 -25.23 -9.63 -28.69
N ASP A 157 -25.05 -8.33 -28.35
CA ASP A 157 -23.80 -7.59 -28.66
C ASP A 157 -22.63 -8.28 -27.93
N PRO A 158 -21.86 -9.14 -28.63
CA PRO A 158 -20.94 -10.02 -27.97
C PRO A 158 -19.70 -9.23 -27.56
N SER A 159 -19.12 -9.59 -26.42
CA SER A 159 -17.96 -8.91 -25.88
C SER A 159 -16.86 -9.88 -25.47
N LEU A 160 -15.63 -9.36 -25.52
CA LEU A 160 -14.47 -9.96 -24.89
C LEU A 160 -14.32 -9.34 -23.51
N ILE A 161 -14.37 -10.17 -22.47
CA ILE A 161 -14.25 -9.75 -21.08
C ILE A 161 -12.87 -10.13 -20.57
N ILE A 162 -12.18 -9.19 -19.95
CA ILE A 162 -10.86 -9.41 -19.34
C ILE A 162 -10.96 -9.03 -17.86
N ASN A 163 -10.73 -10.01 -17.01
CA ASN A 163 -10.71 -9.87 -15.57
C ASN A 163 -9.27 -9.95 -15.06
N SER A 164 -8.94 -9.12 -14.09
CA SER A 164 -7.60 -9.08 -13.49
C SER A 164 -7.65 -8.94 -11.98
N GLU A 165 -6.81 -9.73 -11.31
CA GLU A 165 -6.72 -9.75 -9.85
C GLU A 165 -5.25 -9.72 -9.45
N LEU A 166 -4.89 -8.73 -8.64
CA LEU A 166 -3.58 -8.64 -8.03
C LEU A 166 -3.54 -9.57 -6.82
N GLU A 167 -2.57 -10.49 -6.82
CA GLU A 167 -2.31 -11.35 -5.67
C GLU A 167 -1.74 -10.51 -4.50
N THR A 168 -1.77 -11.06 -3.30
CA THR A 168 -1.01 -10.47 -2.18
C THR A 168 0.46 -10.36 -2.55
N LEU A 169 1.00 -9.14 -2.48
CA LEU A 169 2.41 -8.88 -2.78
C LEU A 169 3.20 -8.79 -1.47
N LEU A 170 4.25 -9.59 -1.39
CA LEU A 170 5.31 -9.42 -0.39
C LEU A 170 6.37 -8.51 -1.00
N VAL A 171 6.67 -7.41 -0.33
CA VAL A 171 7.59 -6.39 -0.84
C VAL A 171 8.80 -6.26 0.09
N THR A 172 9.99 -6.05 -0.50
CA THR A 172 11.23 -5.74 0.23
C THR A 172 11.39 -4.24 0.46
N GLU A 173 10.86 -3.44 -0.46
CA GLU A 173 10.86 -1.99 -0.39
C GLU A 173 9.56 -1.44 -0.99
N ALA A 174 9.00 -0.38 -0.42
CA ALA A 174 7.84 0.30 -0.98
C ALA A 174 7.93 1.80 -0.72
N THR A 175 7.72 2.59 -1.77
CA THR A 175 7.33 3.99 -1.65
C THR A 175 5.81 4.04 -1.78
N ALA A 176 5.14 4.02 -0.64
CA ALA A 176 3.69 4.15 -0.54
C ALA A 176 3.32 5.52 0.04
N LEU A 177 2.12 6.01 -0.26
CA LEU A 177 1.52 7.10 0.51
C LEU A 177 1.06 6.49 1.84
N ILE A 178 1.97 6.38 2.81
CA ILE A 178 1.61 5.88 4.14
C ILE A 178 0.77 6.97 4.82
N PRO A 179 -0.52 6.73 5.13
CA PRO A 179 -1.29 7.67 5.92
C PRO A 179 -0.68 7.76 7.32
N GLN A 180 -0.80 8.93 7.97
CA GLN A 180 -0.34 9.13 9.35
C GLN A 180 -0.87 7.99 10.24
N GLN A 181 0.05 7.28 10.92
CA GLN A 181 -0.29 6.22 11.86
C GLN A 181 -0.11 6.75 13.28
N GLU A 182 -1.13 6.54 14.11
CA GLU A 182 -1.10 6.86 15.53
C GLU A 182 -0.85 5.57 16.31
N PHE A 183 0.21 5.55 17.11
CA PHE A 183 0.54 4.46 18.01
C PHE A 183 0.39 4.97 19.43
N GLU A 184 -0.48 4.32 20.21
CA GLU A 184 -0.66 4.62 21.63
C GLU A 184 -0.03 3.49 22.44
N ASP A 185 1.00 3.81 23.22
CA ASP A 185 1.56 2.93 24.25
C ASP A 185 1.71 3.73 25.55
N ASN A 186 1.46 3.08 26.69
CA ASN A 186 1.50 3.71 28.00
C ASN A 186 2.47 2.98 28.94
N GLN A 187 3.42 3.72 29.48
CA GLN A 187 4.39 3.21 30.45
C GLN A 187 4.32 4.04 31.73
N THR A 188 4.29 3.34 32.86
CA THR A 188 4.32 3.97 34.19
C THR A 188 5.76 3.96 34.69
N LEU A 189 6.29 5.14 35.04
CA LEU A 189 7.59 5.25 35.67
C LEU A 189 7.42 5.09 37.19
N ASP A 190 7.93 3.99 37.74
CA ASP A 190 7.89 3.72 39.18
C ASP A 190 9.09 4.38 39.89
N PHE A 191 8.86 4.96 41.07
CA PHE A 191 9.89 5.60 41.90
C PHE A 191 10.11 4.81 43.21
N PRO A 192 11.28 4.93 43.86
CA PRO A 192 11.68 4.01 44.94
C PRO A 192 11.29 4.40 46.39
N ASP A 193 10.46 5.42 46.67
CA ASP A 193 10.02 5.76 48.06
C ASP A 193 8.51 6.01 48.16
N ASP A 194 7.85 5.19 48.98
CA ASP A 194 6.41 4.89 48.94
C ASP A 194 5.60 5.75 49.94
N ARG A 195 6.25 6.71 50.61
CA ARG A 195 5.65 7.47 51.73
C ARG A 195 5.06 8.82 51.33
N ILE A 196 5.27 9.28 50.10
CA ILE A 196 4.92 10.62 49.61
C ILE A 196 4.19 10.49 48.27
N GLN A 197 2.99 11.05 48.18
CA GLN A 197 2.24 11.13 46.92
C GLN A 197 2.70 12.37 46.13
N VAL A 198 3.17 12.17 44.90
CA VAL A 198 3.45 13.28 43.97
C VAL A 198 2.17 13.55 43.17
N THR A 199 1.46 14.60 43.56
CA THR A 199 0.28 15.11 42.81
C THR A 199 0.68 16.15 41.77
N GLU A 200 1.76 16.87 42.04
CA GLU A 200 2.32 17.91 41.18
C GLU A 200 3.79 18.11 41.54
N ALA A 201 4.66 18.24 40.55
CA ALA A 201 6.07 18.58 40.75
C ALA A 201 6.53 19.60 39.69
N VAL A 202 6.99 20.77 40.15
CA VAL A 202 7.61 21.77 39.28
C VAL A 202 9.11 21.49 39.22
N MET A 203 9.62 21.25 38.03
CA MET A 203 11.02 20.92 37.80
C MET A 203 11.88 22.18 37.82
N SER A 204 12.82 22.27 38.78
CA SER A 204 13.75 23.42 38.87
C SER A 204 14.96 23.27 37.93
N GLU A 205 15.34 22.04 37.58
CA GLU A 205 16.40 21.69 36.65
C GLU A 205 16.24 20.23 36.19
N GLY A 206 16.84 19.85 35.07
CA GLY A 206 16.86 18.47 34.57
C GLY A 206 16.61 18.38 33.07
N GLY A 207 16.74 17.18 32.50
CA GLY A 207 16.47 16.96 31.09
C GLY A 207 16.06 15.53 30.77
N ILE A 208 15.30 15.37 29.69
CA ILE A 208 15.01 14.08 29.08
C ILE A 208 15.88 13.97 27.84
N THR A 209 16.72 12.95 27.79
CA THR A 209 17.43 12.57 26.56
C THR A 209 16.72 11.37 25.96
N LEU A 210 16.20 11.54 24.75
CA LEU A 210 15.55 10.49 23.99
C LEU A 210 16.45 10.09 22.83
N ILE A 211 16.70 8.79 22.70
CA ILE A 211 17.47 8.21 21.59
C ILE A 211 16.50 7.35 20.78
N VAL A 212 16.21 7.75 19.55
CA VAL A 212 15.33 7.02 18.65
C VAL A 212 16.16 6.43 17.53
N THR A 213 16.08 5.13 17.34
CA THR A 213 16.68 4.45 16.18
C THR A 213 15.56 4.01 15.26
N ASN A 214 15.59 4.49 14.02
CA ASN A 214 14.71 3.99 12.99
C ASN A 214 15.33 2.72 12.38
N ASN A 215 14.70 1.56 12.57
CA ASN A 215 15.15 0.29 12.00
C ASN A 215 14.49 -0.05 10.65
N ILE A 216 13.71 0.88 10.08
CA ILE A 216 12.99 0.72 8.81
C ILE A 216 13.77 1.42 7.70
N PRO A 217 13.85 0.85 6.48
CA PRO A 217 14.63 1.41 5.36
C PRO A 217 14.03 2.69 4.72
N ILE A 218 13.22 3.46 5.44
CA ILE A 218 12.63 4.72 4.98
C ILE A 218 12.86 5.83 6.01
N ILE A 219 12.96 7.09 5.61
CA ILE A 219 13.07 8.21 6.55
C ILE A 219 11.72 8.41 7.27
N MET A 220 11.74 8.55 8.60
CA MET A 220 10.52 8.73 9.40
C MET A 220 10.49 10.08 10.13
N GLU A 221 9.27 10.51 10.46
CA GLU A 221 8.99 11.57 11.43
C GLU A 221 8.17 10.96 12.56
N VAL A 222 8.54 11.24 13.81
CA VAL A 222 7.86 10.72 15.00
C VAL A 222 7.49 11.90 15.89
N GLU A 223 6.22 12.00 16.26
CA GLU A 223 5.75 12.88 17.33
C GLU A 223 5.57 12.06 18.61
N LEU A 224 6.27 12.46 19.68
CA LEU A 224 6.11 11.87 21.00
C LEU A 224 5.31 12.83 21.89
N SER A 225 4.18 12.37 22.41
CA SER A 225 3.39 13.13 23.38
C SER A 225 3.69 12.67 24.80
N LEU A 226 3.92 13.62 25.70
CA LEU A 226 4.15 13.42 27.14
C LEU A 226 3.01 14.07 27.93
N PRO A 227 1.85 13.40 28.06
CA PRO A 227 0.62 14.01 28.59
C PRO A 227 0.72 14.41 30.06
N ASP A 228 1.54 13.72 30.85
CA ASP A 228 1.75 14.00 32.27
C ASP A 228 2.77 15.14 32.50
N LEU A 229 3.48 15.59 31.45
CA LEU A 229 4.43 16.69 31.51
C LEU A 229 3.84 17.93 30.87
N ARG A 230 3.66 18.98 31.65
CA ARG A 230 3.01 20.23 31.22
C ARG A 230 3.99 21.38 31.10
N ASP A 231 3.82 22.17 30.05
CA ASP A 231 4.51 23.45 29.88
C ASP A 231 4.04 24.48 30.93
N ALA A 232 4.68 25.66 30.94
CA ALA A 232 4.32 26.76 31.84
C ALA A 232 2.87 27.28 31.65
N ASN A 233 2.22 26.93 30.54
CA ASN A 233 0.83 27.30 30.22
C ASN A 233 -0.17 26.17 30.57
N GLY A 234 0.31 25.01 31.02
CA GLY A 234 -0.50 23.84 31.38
C GLY A 234 -0.79 22.86 30.23
N ASN A 235 -0.18 23.03 29.06
CA ASN A 235 -0.35 22.14 27.91
C ASN A 235 0.59 20.93 27.99
N ALA A 236 0.15 19.76 27.53
CA ALA A 236 1.01 18.59 27.39
C ALA A 236 2.19 18.87 26.45
N GLN A 237 3.36 18.33 26.79
CA GLN A 237 4.56 18.46 25.96
C GLN A 237 4.52 17.49 24.78
N THR A 238 4.77 18.00 23.58
CA THR A 238 4.98 17.19 22.37
C THR A 238 6.39 17.43 21.83
N LEU A 239 7.03 16.34 21.42
CA LEU A 239 8.40 16.32 20.90
C LEU A 239 8.37 15.78 19.47
N LEU A 240 8.72 16.62 18.52
CA LEU A 240 8.82 16.22 17.12
C LEU A 240 10.26 15.79 16.80
N LEU A 241 10.40 14.56 16.30
CA LEU A 241 11.63 14.03 15.74
C LEU A 241 11.47 13.88 14.23
N ASP A 242 11.90 14.89 13.49
CA ASP A 242 11.96 14.85 12.02
C ASP A 242 13.14 13.99 11.53
N SER A 243 13.16 13.68 10.23
CA SER A 243 14.32 13.14 9.51
C SER A 243 15.06 11.96 10.19
N LEU A 244 14.32 10.98 10.73
CA LEU A 244 14.91 9.77 11.31
C LEU A 244 15.42 8.83 10.21
N ILE A 245 16.71 8.88 9.93
CA ILE A 245 17.37 8.06 8.90
C ILE A 245 17.50 6.60 9.38
N ALA A 246 17.24 5.66 8.48
CA ALA A 246 17.38 4.23 8.71
C ALA A 246 18.76 3.86 9.32
N GLY A 247 18.74 3.09 10.40
CA GLY A 247 19.92 2.59 11.11
C GLY A 247 20.74 3.65 11.85
N GLN A 248 20.33 4.93 11.82
CA GLN A 248 21.01 6.01 12.52
C GLN A 248 20.23 6.38 13.79
N PRO A 249 20.84 6.24 14.99
CA PRO A 249 20.22 6.76 16.20
C PRO A 249 20.21 8.29 16.15
N ARG A 250 19.05 8.88 16.45
CA ARG A 250 18.90 10.32 16.64
C ARG A 250 18.66 10.60 18.12
N GLU A 251 19.47 11.49 18.66
CA GLU A 251 19.36 11.95 20.04
C GLU A 251 18.69 13.33 20.07
N ILE A 252 17.69 13.48 20.91
CA ILE A 252 17.09 14.78 21.26
C ILE A 252 17.14 14.94 22.78
N THR A 253 17.52 16.13 23.21
CA THR A 253 17.48 16.50 24.64
C THR A 253 16.44 17.59 24.84
N PHE A 254 15.55 17.36 25.80
CA PHE A 254 14.53 18.29 26.22
C PHE A 254 14.84 18.79 27.63
N ASP A 255 14.87 20.11 27.82
CA ASP A 255 15.08 20.74 29.12
C ASP A 255 13.76 20.76 29.91
N LEU A 256 13.79 20.20 31.12
CA LEU A 256 12.63 20.12 31.99
C LEU A 256 12.40 21.37 32.82
N THR A 257 13.31 22.36 32.80
CA THR A 257 13.21 23.55 33.65
C THR A 257 11.86 24.28 33.47
N ASN A 258 11.18 24.57 34.58
CA ASN A 258 9.85 25.18 34.66
C ASN A 258 8.69 24.35 34.07
N ASN A 259 8.92 23.07 33.75
CA ASN A 259 7.82 22.16 33.42
C ASN A 259 7.20 21.61 34.69
N THR A 260 5.90 21.32 34.63
CA THR A 260 5.13 20.75 35.73
C THR A 260 4.77 19.31 35.37
N PHE A 261 5.24 18.37 36.17
CA PHE A 261 4.79 16.99 36.11
C PHE A 261 3.52 16.82 36.94
N ALA A 262 2.41 16.44 36.30
CA ALA A 262 1.08 16.33 36.90
C ALA A 262 0.38 15.07 36.37
N PRO A 263 0.64 13.89 36.95
CA PRO A 263 0.15 12.62 36.43
C PRO A 263 -1.38 12.50 36.57
N ALA A 264 -2.05 11.96 35.54
CA ALA A 264 -3.52 11.83 35.51
C ALA A 264 -4.09 11.00 36.67
N ASN A 265 -3.32 10.04 37.18
CA ASN A 265 -3.58 9.37 38.45
C ASN A 265 -2.45 9.74 39.43
N PRO A 266 -2.74 10.16 40.68
CA PRO A 266 -1.70 10.33 41.68
C PRO A 266 -0.97 9.00 41.79
N LEU A 267 0.36 9.03 41.55
CA LEU A 267 1.18 7.82 41.49
C LEU A 267 0.97 7.02 42.78
N GLN A 268 0.25 5.90 42.66
CA GLN A 268 0.15 4.90 43.72
C GLN A 268 1.35 3.98 43.54
N MET A 269 2.38 4.23 44.33
CA MET A 269 3.50 3.31 44.40
C MET A 269 3.14 2.20 45.38
N ARG A 270 3.20 0.95 44.89
CA ARG A 270 2.79 -0.24 45.62
C ARG A 270 3.91 -0.78 46.50
#